data_AF-A0A075KIV7-F1
#
_entry.id   AF-A0A075KIV7-F1
#
_cell.length_a   1.000
_cell.length_b   1.000
_cell.length_c   1.000
_cell.angle_alpha   90.00
_cell.angle_beta   90.00
_cell.angle_gamma   90.00
#
_symmetry.space_group_name_H-M   'P 1'
#
loop_
_entity.id
_entity.type
_entity.pdbx_description
1 polymer ?
#
loop_
_entity_poly.entity_id
_entity_poly.type
_entity_poly.pdbx_seq_one_letter_code
_entity_poly.pdbx_strand_id
1 'polypeptide(L)'
;MLFRKKKVYEDIYKWRRHNNGTCFYCYEDKPVAVSLVGDKGICQECLDHFKVGHAGTDRHVIAHLTKEIRSHEEAVEWLKKHGVKLAPTGCNDKVHYYMAINNLGTFNHYHDIIYGTADLNTVSSDTAKKIMDSYNDIEIFNDGSIRIIY
;
A
#
# COMPACT_ATOMS: atom_id res chain seq x y z
N MET A 1 7.39 -27.22 -0.49
CA MET A 1 6.72 -26.25 -1.39
C MET A 1 7.63 -25.04 -1.50
N LEU A 2 8.12 -24.70 -2.70
CA LEU A 2 8.97 -23.53 -2.91
C LEU A 2 8.12 -22.26 -2.84
N PHE A 3 8.37 -21.46 -1.82
CA PHE A 3 7.75 -20.17 -1.52
C PHE A 3 7.77 -19.26 -2.76
N ARG A 4 6.62 -19.06 -3.41
CA ARG A 4 6.48 -18.03 -4.45
C ARG A 4 5.95 -16.74 -3.81
N LYS A 5 6.88 -15.98 -3.23
CA LYS A 5 6.65 -14.61 -2.78
C LYS A 5 6.03 -13.82 -3.94
N LYS A 6 4.85 -13.22 -3.75
CA LYS A 6 4.18 -12.43 -4.80
C LYS A 6 5.13 -11.36 -5.34
N LYS A 7 5.33 -11.36 -6.66
CA LYS A 7 6.15 -10.35 -7.36
C LYS A 7 5.32 -9.21 -7.95
N VAL A 8 4.00 -9.34 -8.03
CA VAL A 8 3.09 -8.34 -8.57
C VAL A 8 1.79 -8.41 -7.75
N TYR A 9 1.38 -7.30 -7.14
CA TYR A 9 0.21 -7.25 -6.26
C TYR A 9 -1.03 -6.81 -7.03
N GLU A 10 -2.13 -7.53 -6.84
CA GLU A 10 -3.47 -7.20 -7.33
C GLU A 10 -4.40 -6.85 -6.16
N ASP A 11 -5.23 -5.82 -6.36
CA ASP A 11 -6.28 -5.27 -5.48
C ASP A 11 -7.03 -6.32 -4.63
N ILE A 12 -6.83 -6.32 -3.30
CA ILE A 12 -7.49 -7.21 -2.33
C ILE A 12 -9.03 -7.26 -2.46
N TYR A 13 -9.68 -6.26 -3.06
CA TYR A 13 -11.13 -6.24 -3.30
C TYR A 13 -11.54 -6.95 -4.60
N LYS A 14 -10.64 -7.12 -5.57
CA LYS A 14 -10.85 -8.01 -6.74
C LYS A 14 -10.73 -9.50 -6.38
N TRP A 15 -10.16 -9.82 -5.21
CA TRP A 15 -10.02 -11.20 -4.70
C TRP A 15 -11.27 -11.81 -4.08
N ARG A 16 -12.40 -11.08 -3.97
CA ARG A 16 -13.68 -11.70 -3.56
C ARG A 16 -14.09 -12.90 -4.43
N ARG A 17 -13.51 -13.06 -5.64
CA ARG A 17 -13.90 -14.09 -6.60
C ARG A 17 -12.92 -15.27 -6.79
N HIS A 18 -11.68 -15.23 -6.26
CA HIS A 18 -10.64 -16.22 -6.62
C HIS A 18 -9.72 -16.68 -5.48
N ASN A 19 -10.19 -16.83 -4.23
CA ASN A 19 -9.27 -17.13 -3.12
C ASN A 19 -9.72 -18.21 -2.14
N ASN A 20 -9.02 -19.35 -2.16
CA ASN A 20 -9.35 -20.61 -1.46
C ASN A 20 -8.84 -20.69 0.00
N GLY A 21 -8.36 -19.59 0.60
CA GLY A 21 -7.83 -19.60 1.97
C GLY A 21 -8.26 -18.38 2.81
N THR A 22 -7.95 -18.44 4.11
CA THR A 22 -8.27 -17.40 5.11
C THR A 22 -7.19 -16.31 5.18
N CYS A 23 -5.93 -16.60 4.82
CA CYS A 23 -4.87 -15.61 4.77
C CYS A 23 -4.76 -14.93 3.39
N PHE A 24 -4.84 -13.59 3.33
CA PHE A 24 -4.76 -12.80 2.09
C PHE A 24 -3.40 -12.86 1.38
N TYR A 25 -2.33 -13.20 2.11
CA TYR A 25 -0.96 -13.10 1.61
C TYR A 25 -0.40 -14.43 1.12
N CYS A 26 -0.65 -15.52 1.85
CA CYS A 26 -0.19 -16.87 1.45
C CYS A 26 -1.29 -17.76 0.87
N TYR A 27 -2.57 -17.35 0.96
CA TYR A 27 -3.72 -18.09 0.40
C TYR A 27 -3.99 -19.47 0.98
N GLU A 28 -3.40 -19.77 2.13
CA GLU A 28 -3.63 -21.00 2.86
C GLU A 28 -4.81 -20.83 3.83
N ASP A 29 -5.52 -21.93 4.09
CA ASP A 29 -6.53 -22.01 5.14
C ASP A 29 -5.87 -22.33 6.48
N LYS A 30 -5.62 -21.28 7.28
CA LYS A 30 -4.96 -21.37 8.59
C LYS A 30 -5.42 -20.25 9.53
N PRO A 31 -5.20 -20.38 10.85
CA PRO A 31 -5.60 -19.34 11.80
C PRO A 31 -5.01 -17.97 11.42
N VAL A 32 -5.90 -16.96 11.38
CA VAL A 32 -5.50 -15.57 11.16
C VAL A 32 -5.09 -14.94 12.48
N ALA A 33 -3.96 -14.22 12.49
CA ALA A 33 -3.51 -13.45 13.64
C ALA A 33 -4.30 -12.15 13.76
N VAL A 34 -4.63 -11.54 12.62
CA VAL A 34 -5.45 -10.33 12.53
C VAL A 34 -6.50 -10.54 11.45
N SER A 35 -7.78 -10.48 11.84
CA SER A 35 -8.89 -10.39 10.89
C SER A 35 -8.94 -8.98 10.28
N LEU A 36 -9.08 -8.91 8.96
CA LEU A 36 -9.15 -7.65 8.22
C LEU A 36 -10.51 -7.48 7.53
N VAL A 37 -11.08 -8.57 6.99
CA VAL A 37 -12.40 -8.57 6.32
C VAL A 37 -13.11 -9.89 6.60
N GLY A 38 -14.10 -9.88 7.50
CA GLY A 38 -14.81 -11.08 7.94
C GLY A 38 -13.85 -12.09 8.58
N ASP A 39 -13.96 -13.37 8.25
CA ASP A 39 -13.06 -14.41 8.78
C ASP A 39 -11.68 -14.44 8.10
N LYS A 40 -11.42 -13.53 7.16
CA LYS A 40 -10.17 -13.45 6.41
C LYS A 40 -9.26 -12.36 6.94
N GLY A 41 -7.96 -12.60 6.83
CA GLY A 41 -6.96 -11.74 7.46
C GLY A 41 -5.54 -12.06 7.07
N ILE A 42 -4.61 -11.80 8.00
CA ILE A 42 -3.18 -12.12 7.87
C ILE A 42 -2.81 -13.11 8.98
N CYS A 43 -2.17 -14.22 8.60
CA CYS A 43 -1.61 -15.18 9.56
C CYS A 43 -0.32 -14.63 10.21
N GLN A 44 0.08 -15.18 11.36
CA GLN A 44 1.26 -14.69 12.12
C GLN A 44 2.54 -14.69 11.28
N GLU A 45 2.83 -15.76 10.55
CA GLU A 45 4.04 -15.87 9.72
C GLU A 45 4.12 -14.77 8.64
N CYS A 46 2.99 -14.46 7.99
CA CYS A 46 2.94 -13.37 7.02
C CYS A 46 3.04 -11.99 7.68
N LEU A 47 2.52 -11.84 8.90
CA LEU A 47 2.59 -10.61 9.67
C LEU A 47 4.05 -10.31 10.08
N ASP A 48 4.78 -11.32 10.57
CA ASP A 48 6.18 -11.18 11.01
C ASP A 48 7.11 -10.75 9.87
N HIS A 49 6.79 -11.17 8.63
CA HIS A 49 7.58 -10.86 7.43
C HIS A 49 6.93 -9.79 6.56
N PHE A 50 5.96 -9.05 7.09
CA PHE A 50 5.17 -8.11 6.31
C PHE A 50 6.04 -6.99 5.73
N LYS A 51 5.80 -6.69 4.46
CA LYS A 51 6.32 -5.54 3.74
C LYS A 51 5.17 -4.95 2.94
N VAL A 52 5.10 -3.62 2.90
CA VAL A 52 4.09 -2.94 2.10
C VAL A 52 4.42 -3.14 0.63
N GLY A 53 3.55 -3.83 -0.09
CA GLY A 53 3.64 -4.02 -1.53
C GLY A 53 2.82 -2.97 -2.27
N HIS A 54 1.65 -2.61 -1.72
CA HIS A 54 0.80 -1.58 -2.28
C HIS A 54 -0.05 -0.94 -1.17
N ALA A 55 0.20 0.33 -0.89
CA ALA A 55 -0.33 1.03 0.28
C ALA A 55 -1.87 0.96 0.37
N GLY A 56 -2.57 1.23 -0.74
CA GLY A 56 -4.04 1.14 -0.80
C GLY A 56 -4.58 -0.24 -0.43
N THR A 57 -3.97 -1.32 -0.93
CA THR A 57 -4.43 -2.69 -0.65
C THR A 57 -4.00 -3.20 0.73
N ASP A 58 -2.87 -2.72 1.23
CA ASP A 58 -2.29 -3.12 2.51
C ASP A 58 -2.80 -2.27 3.69
N ARG A 59 -3.69 -1.30 3.44
CA ARG A 59 -4.11 -0.28 4.41
C ARG A 59 -4.56 -0.80 5.76
N HIS A 60 -5.22 -1.94 5.82
CA HIS A 60 -5.70 -2.52 7.08
C HIS A 60 -4.56 -3.10 7.91
N VAL A 61 -3.56 -3.70 7.26
CA VAL A 61 -2.35 -4.20 7.93
C VAL A 61 -1.48 -3.01 8.38
N ILE A 62 -1.34 -1.99 7.54
CA ILE A 62 -0.65 -0.74 7.90
C ILE A 62 -1.31 -0.14 9.14
N ALA A 63 -2.62 0.12 9.11
CA ALA A 63 -3.35 0.69 10.24
C ALA A 63 -3.21 -0.14 11.53
N HIS A 64 -3.21 -1.47 11.42
CA HIS A 64 -2.99 -2.34 12.57
C HIS A 64 -1.58 -2.20 13.16
N LEU A 65 -0.54 -2.22 12.31
CA LEU A 65 0.85 -2.20 12.73
C LEU A 65 1.33 -0.79 13.15
N THR A 66 0.63 0.27 12.75
CA THR A 66 0.97 1.65 13.09
C THR A 66 0.11 2.26 14.20
N LYS A 67 -0.77 1.48 14.85
CA LYS A 67 -1.71 1.97 15.87
C LYS A 67 -1.05 2.64 17.08
N GLU A 68 0.20 2.27 17.39
CA GLU A 68 0.95 2.79 18.54
C GLU A 68 1.91 3.92 18.16
N ILE A 69 2.00 4.28 16.88
CA ILE A 69 2.83 5.40 16.42
C ILE A 69 2.23 6.71 16.92
N ARG A 70 3.07 7.63 17.41
CA ARG A 70 2.62 8.88 18.06
C ARG A 70 3.16 10.15 17.41
N SER A 71 3.95 10.03 16.35
CA SER A 71 4.47 11.19 15.62
C SER A 71 4.53 10.94 14.12
N HIS A 72 4.51 12.05 13.38
CA HIS A 72 4.71 12.06 11.94
C HIS A 72 6.03 11.37 11.54
N GLU A 73 7.13 11.67 12.23
CA GLU A 73 8.45 11.15 11.94
C GLU A 73 8.50 9.63 12.11
N GLU A 74 7.95 9.11 13.20
CA GLU A 74 7.84 7.67 13.45
C GLU A 74 7.03 6.97 12.36
N ALA A 75 5.93 7.58 11.90
CA ALA A 75 5.11 7.02 10.81
C ALA A 75 5.89 6.95 9.49
N VAL A 76 6.62 8.02 9.15
CA VAL A 76 7.48 8.07 7.96
C VAL A 76 8.59 7.03 8.03
N GLU A 77 9.27 6.90 9.17
CA GLU A 77 10.33 5.90 9.38
C GLU A 77 9.79 4.48 9.31
N TRP A 78 8.63 4.23 9.91
CA TRP A 78 7.97 2.92 9.85
C TRP A 78 7.65 2.54 8.40
N LEU A 79 7.04 3.43 7.62
CA LEU A 79 6.68 3.18 6.22
C LEU A 79 7.94 2.86 5.39
N LYS A 80 9.00 3.66 5.54
CA LYS A 80 10.30 3.42 4.87
C LYS A 80 10.90 2.07 5.26
N LYS A 81 10.93 1.72 6.55
CA LYS A 81 11.42 0.43 7.05
C LYS A 81 10.63 -0.76 6.49
N HIS A 82 9.35 -0.56 6.21
CA HIS A 82 8.45 -1.56 5.62
C HIS A 82 8.40 -1.54 4.08
N GLY A 83 9.31 -0.79 3.44
CA GLY A 83 9.56 -0.86 2.00
C GLY A 83 8.85 0.21 1.18
N VAL A 84 8.11 1.13 1.80
CA VAL A 84 7.43 2.21 1.10
C VAL A 84 8.43 3.29 0.71
N LYS A 85 8.39 3.72 -0.55
CA LYS A 85 9.06 4.94 -1.00
C LYS A 85 8.05 6.07 -1.00
N LEU A 86 8.39 7.17 -0.32
CA LEU A 86 7.53 8.34 -0.18
C LEU A 86 8.11 9.49 -1.00
N ALA A 87 7.29 10.12 -1.82
CA ALA A 87 7.59 11.39 -2.48
C ALA A 87 6.70 12.49 -1.86
N PRO A 88 7.26 13.54 -1.24
CA PRO A 88 6.46 14.60 -0.63
C PRO A 88 5.75 15.43 -1.70
N THR A 89 4.49 15.76 -1.46
CA THR A 89 3.66 16.58 -2.37
C THR A 89 3.18 17.88 -1.73
N GLY A 90 3.31 18.01 -0.40
CA GLY A 90 3.04 19.27 0.31
C GLY A 90 2.87 19.05 1.81
N CYS A 91 2.52 20.11 2.53
CA CYS A 91 2.10 20.04 3.93
C CYS A 91 1.18 21.21 4.29
N ASN A 92 0.46 21.05 5.41
CA ASN A 92 -0.17 22.12 6.16
C ASN A 92 0.20 21.96 7.66
N ASP A 93 -0.33 22.83 8.53
CA ASP A 93 -0.01 22.86 9.96
C ASP A 93 -0.22 21.53 10.71
N LYS A 94 -1.04 20.61 10.19
CA LYS A 94 -1.45 19.38 10.86
C LYS A 94 -1.07 18.10 10.11
N VAL A 95 -0.80 18.21 8.81
CA VAL A 95 -0.75 17.08 7.88
C VAL A 95 0.34 17.27 6.85
N HIS A 96 1.10 16.21 6.62
CA HIS A 96 2.05 16.10 5.53
C HIS A 96 1.50 15.18 4.43
N TYR A 97 1.59 15.62 3.18
CA TYR A 97 1.09 14.92 2.01
C TYR A 97 2.24 14.22 1.26
N TYR A 98 2.01 12.97 0.89
CA TYR A 98 2.96 12.12 0.20
C TYR A 98 2.29 11.31 -0.90
N MET A 99 3.03 10.99 -1.96
CA MET A 99 2.76 9.84 -2.80
C MET A 99 3.56 8.65 -2.26
N ALA A 100 2.87 7.57 -1.87
CA ALA A 100 3.48 6.28 -1.60
C ALA A 100 3.59 5.47 -2.88
N ILE A 101 4.82 5.21 -3.30
CA ILE A 101 5.14 4.58 -4.57
C ILE A 101 5.04 3.06 -4.41
N ASN A 102 4.06 2.46 -5.08
CA ASN A 102 3.83 1.02 -5.12
C ASN A 102 4.68 0.35 -6.23
N ASN A 103 4.87 1.04 -7.35
CA ASN A 103 5.69 0.57 -8.47
C ASN A 103 6.63 1.67 -8.98
N LEU A 104 7.89 1.60 -8.54
CA LEU A 104 8.91 2.60 -8.89
C LEU A 104 9.20 2.67 -10.39
N GLY A 105 9.14 1.54 -11.10
CA GLY A 105 9.43 1.52 -12.54
C GLY A 105 8.39 2.30 -13.34
N THR A 106 7.11 2.04 -13.07
CA THR A 106 6.00 2.78 -13.67
C THR A 106 5.98 4.23 -13.21
N PHE A 107 6.18 4.48 -11.91
CA PHE A 107 6.20 5.83 -11.36
C PHE A 107 7.27 6.70 -12.02
N ASN A 108 8.51 6.20 -12.11
CA ASN A 108 9.61 6.95 -12.72
C ASN A 108 9.41 7.15 -14.24
N HIS A 109 8.86 6.15 -14.93
CA HIS A 109 8.67 6.24 -16.38
C HIS A 109 7.58 7.23 -16.78
N TYR A 110 6.54 7.40 -15.95
CA TYR A 110 5.40 8.28 -16.21
C TYR A 110 5.32 9.47 -15.26
N HIS A 111 6.45 9.88 -14.66
CA HIS A 111 6.47 10.94 -13.65
C HIS A 111 5.86 12.25 -14.14
N ASP A 112 6.06 12.62 -15.41
CA ASP A 112 5.46 13.81 -16.01
C ASP A 112 3.92 13.79 -15.98
N ILE A 113 3.31 12.64 -16.26
CA ILE A 113 1.85 12.48 -16.14
C ILE A 113 1.43 12.54 -14.67
N ILE A 114 2.18 11.88 -13.79
CA ILE A 114 1.87 11.81 -12.35
C ILE A 114 1.93 13.18 -11.68
N TYR A 115 2.91 14.01 -12.04
CA TYR A 115 3.04 15.38 -11.55
C TYR A 115 2.22 16.40 -12.34
N GLY A 116 1.42 15.96 -13.32
CA GLY A 116 0.50 16.81 -14.07
C GLY A 116 1.16 17.73 -15.11
N THR A 117 2.41 17.47 -15.49
CA THR A 117 3.09 18.17 -16.60
C THR A 117 2.69 17.62 -17.97
N ALA A 118 2.10 16.42 -18.02
CA ALA A 118 1.49 15.81 -19.20
C ALA A 118 0.09 15.25 -18.88
N ASP A 119 -0.81 15.23 -19.88
CA ASP A 119 -2.18 14.72 -19.72
C ASP A 119 -2.21 13.18 -19.76
N LEU A 120 -2.97 12.56 -18.85
CA LEU A 120 -3.22 11.12 -18.80
C LEU A 120 -3.86 10.57 -20.09
N ASN A 121 -4.62 11.40 -20.82
CA ASN A 121 -5.24 11.03 -22.09
C ASN A 121 -4.22 10.79 -23.24
N THR A 122 -2.94 11.11 -23.01
CA THR A 122 -1.86 10.83 -23.98
C THR A 122 -1.45 9.36 -24.03
N VAL A 123 -1.93 8.52 -23.10
CA VAL A 123 -1.64 7.08 -23.05
C VAL A 123 -2.91 6.24 -23.19
N SER A 124 -2.75 4.95 -23.48
CA SER A 124 -3.89 4.01 -23.51
C SER A 124 -4.55 3.85 -22.14
N SER A 125 -5.81 3.44 -22.11
CA SER A 125 -6.56 3.17 -20.87
C SER A 125 -5.86 2.15 -19.95
N ASP A 126 -5.28 1.10 -20.51
CA ASP A 126 -4.51 0.10 -19.75
C ASP A 126 -3.26 0.71 -19.11
N THR A 127 -2.60 1.63 -19.80
CA THR A 127 -1.43 2.35 -19.26
C THR A 127 -1.87 3.35 -18.21
N ALA A 128 -2.94 4.09 -18.44
CA ALA A 128 -3.50 5.03 -17.45
C ALA A 128 -3.82 4.31 -16.14
N LYS A 129 -4.43 3.13 -16.20
CA LYS A 129 -4.67 2.29 -15.02
C LYS A 129 -3.37 1.89 -14.31
N LYS A 130 -2.34 1.47 -15.04
CA LYS A 130 -1.02 1.15 -14.45
C LYS A 130 -0.37 2.35 -13.76
N ILE A 131 -0.51 3.54 -14.35
CA ILE A 131 -0.01 4.79 -13.76
C ILE A 131 -0.72 5.05 -12.43
N MET A 132 -2.05 4.99 -12.42
CA MET A 132 -2.85 5.21 -11.20
C MET A 132 -2.58 4.14 -10.12
N ASP A 133 -2.35 2.88 -10.50
CA ASP A 133 -2.00 1.81 -9.58
C ASP A 133 -0.53 1.91 -9.08
N SER A 134 0.31 2.76 -9.68
CA SER A 134 1.73 2.85 -9.35
C SER A 134 2.04 3.62 -8.06
N TYR A 135 1.07 4.36 -7.52
CA TYR A 135 1.19 5.07 -6.25
C TYR A 135 -0.16 5.19 -5.54
N ASN A 136 -0.14 5.58 -4.27
CA ASN A 136 -1.31 6.08 -3.55
C ASN A 136 -0.97 7.42 -2.91
N ASP A 137 -1.90 8.36 -2.93
CA ASP A 137 -1.77 9.54 -2.09
C ASP A 137 -1.97 9.14 -0.63
N ILE A 138 -1.09 9.62 0.24
CA ILE A 138 -1.09 9.37 1.67
C ILE A 138 -0.94 10.68 2.40
N GLU A 139 -1.69 10.80 3.47
CA GLU A 139 -1.54 11.83 4.48
C GLU A 139 -0.97 11.22 5.75
N ILE A 140 0.01 11.90 6.33
CA ILE A 140 0.58 11.56 7.62
C ILE A 140 0.38 12.77 8.53
N PHE A 141 -0.37 12.58 9.61
CA PHE A 141 -0.70 13.62 10.57
C PHE A 141 0.42 13.77 11.60
N ASN A 142 0.48 14.93 12.27
CA ASN A 142 1.49 15.19 13.31
C ASN A 142 1.43 14.20 14.47
N ASP A 143 0.27 13.60 14.73
CA ASP A 143 0.08 12.56 15.76
C ASP A 143 0.50 11.15 15.29
N GLY A 144 1.02 11.03 14.07
CA GLY A 144 1.47 9.77 13.47
C GLY A 144 0.36 8.93 12.84
N SER A 145 -0.89 9.40 12.86
CA SER A 145 -1.96 8.74 12.12
C SER A 145 -1.70 8.83 10.61
N ILE A 146 -2.07 7.76 9.90
CA ILE A 146 -1.84 7.62 8.45
C ILE A 146 -3.18 7.44 7.77
N ARG A 147 -3.50 8.30 6.79
CA ARG A 147 -4.66 8.17 5.93
C ARG A 147 -4.21 7.90 4.50
N ILE A 148 -4.64 6.77 3.96
CA ILE A 148 -4.35 6.36 2.58
C ILE A 148 -5.56 6.69 1.72
N ILE A 149 -5.35 7.45 0.65
CA ILE A 149 -6.36 7.86 -0.33
C ILE A 149 -6.31 6.87 -1.50
N TYR A 150 -7.45 6.26 -1.81
CA TYR A 150 -7.57 5.18 -2.80
C TYR A 150 -8.92 5.22 -3.52
#